data_AF-A0A2U8P210-F1
#
_entry.id   AF-A0A2U8P210-F1
#
_cell.length_a   1.000
_cell.length_b   1.000
_cell.length_c   1.000
_cell.angle_alpha   90.00
_cell.angle_beta   90.00
_cell.angle_gamma   90.00
#
_symmetry.space_group_name_H-M   'P 1'
#
loop_
_entity.id
_entity.type
_entity.pdbx_description
1 polymer ?
#
loop_
_entity_poly.entity_id
_entity_poly.type
_entity_poly.pdbx_seq_one_letter_code
_entity_poly.pdbx_strand_id
1 'polypeptide(L)'
;MKRLLGLLLLAQSFLLSAEAMAQGLPAPSYWKNERGSELLIWSANSGTIQGTFTNHAQGFACQGIPYPAAGSVSPTGLYFVVTFAQCNSFTRWVGTIKGSQMPTSWTLFYVDNKGKPSRLKGADIFTRVW
;
A
#
# COMPACT_ATOMS: atom_id res chain seq x y z
N MET A 1 -61.93 8.66 9.98
CA MET A 1 -60.80 8.96 9.07
C MET A 1 -59.87 10.05 9.63
N LYS A 2 -59.33 9.90 10.85
CA LYS A 2 -58.31 10.82 11.41
C LYS A 2 -57.16 10.11 12.12
N ARG A 3 -57.20 8.78 12.23
CA ARG A 3 -56.17 7.96 12.89
C ARG A 3 -55.19 7.27 11.94
N LEU A 4 -55.40 7.35 10.62
CA LEU A 4 -54.48 6.77 9.62
C LEU A 4 -53.46 7.76 9.05
N LEU A 5 -53.60 9.07 9.28
CA LEU A 5 -52.68 10.07 8.74
C LEU A 5 -51.46 10.34 9.63
N GLY A 6 -51.49 9.95 10.90
CA GLY A 6 -50.39 10.19 11.84
C GLY A 6 -49.23 9.19 11.73
N LEU A 7 -49.47 8.01 11.16
CA LEU A 7 -48.43 6.98 11.00
C LEU A 7 -47.65 7.06 9.69
N LEU A 8 -48.07 7.88 8.72
CA LEU A 8 -47.32 8.08 7.47
C LEU A 8 -46.24 9.17 7.57
N LEU A 9 -46.19 9.95 8.66
CA LEU A 9 -45.25 11.07 8.84
C LEU A 9 -43.99 10.74 9.66
N LEU A 10 -43.85 9.52 10.18
CA LEU A 10 -42.59 9.03 10.76
C LEU A 10 -41.67 8.36 9.71
N ALA A 11 -42.02 8.44 8.43
CA ALA A 11 -41.30 7.79 7.33
C ALA A 11 -40.08 8.57 6.80
N GLN A 12 -39.59 9.62 7.47
CA GLN A 12 -38.58 10.51 6.88
C GLN A 12 -37.44 10.95 7.82
N SER A 13 -37.28 10.34 8.99
CA SER A 13 -36.13 10.67 9.84
C SER A 13 -34.85 10.00 9.33
N PHE A 14 -34.18 10.71 8.42
CA PHE A 14 -32.74 10.78 8.26
C PHE A 14 -31.99 9.44 8.11
N LEU A 15 -32.06 8.88 6.91
CA LEU A 15 -30.93 8.14 6.34
C LEU A 15 -29.79 9.14 6.11
N LEU A 16 -29.06 9.49 7.17
CA LEU A 16 -27.73 10.07 7.07
C LEU A 16 -26.84 8.98 6.47
N SER A 17 -26.74 8.98 5.14
CA SER A 17 -25.69 8.26 4.44
C SER A 17 -24.37 8.85 4.89
N ALA A 18 -23.76 8.25 5.92
CA ALA A 18 -22.37 8.51 6.23
C ALA A 18 -21.57 8.03 5.01
N GLU A 19 -21.10 8.96 4.19
CA GLU A 19 -20.12 8.64 3.16
C GLU A 19 -18.91 8.08 3.90
N ALA A 20 -18.73 6.76 3.80
CA ALA A 20 -17.50 6.12 4.23
C ALA A 20 -16.39 6.68 3.34
N MET A 21 -15.73 7.74 3.83
CA MET A 21 -14.50 8.24 3.25
C MET A 21 -13.53 7.06 3.16
N ALA A 22 -13.30 6.56 1.95
CA ALA A 22 -12.26 5.58 1.73
C ALA A 22 -10.95 6.17 2.26
N GLN A 23 -10.34 5.54 3.27
CA GLN A 23 -9.05 5.96 3.79
C GLN A 23 -8.01 5.76 2.69
N GLY A 24 -7.74 6.84 1.95
CA GLY A 24 -6.70 6.88 0.93
C GLY A 24 -5.32 6.67 1.54
N LEU A 25 -4.34 6.37 0.68
CA LEU A 25 -2.94 6.34 1.07
C LEU A 25 -2.50 7.74 1.53
N PRO A 26 -2.17 7.96 2.82
CA PRO A 26 -1.71 9.28 3.28
C PRO A 26 -0.41 9.64 2.56
N ALA A 27 -0.27 10.91 2.18
CA ALA A 27 0.96 11.45 1.62
C ALA A 27 1.17 12.91 2.07
N PRO A 28 2.37 13.30 2.52
CA PRO A 28 3.53 12.43 2.75
C PRO A 28 3.29 11.46 3.93
N SER A 29 3.88 10.27 3.88
CA SER A 29 3.82 9.30 4.98
C SER A 29 4.99 8.32 4.97
N TYR A 30 5.30 7.76 6.13
CA TYR A 30 6.44 6.88 6.34
C TYR A 30 6.04 5.55 6.97
N TRP A 31 6.60 4.47 6.45
CA TRP A 31 6.21 3.11 6.78
C TRP A 31 7.43 2.21 6.96
N LYS A 32 7.34 1.24 7.86
CA LYS A 32 8.34 0.19 8.02
C LYS A 32 7.69 -1.18 7.99
N ASN A 33 8.30 -2.15 7.30
CA ASN A 33 7.87 -3.54 7.39
C ASN A 33 8.47 -4.26 8.59
N GLU A 34 8.05 -5.50 8.83
CA GLU A 34 8.55 -6.36 9.91
C GLU A 34 10.04 -6.70 9.77
N ARG A 35 10.63 -6.47 8.59
CA ARG A 35 12.06 -6.68 8.30
C ARG A 35 12.90 -5.41 8.46
N GLY A 36 12.30 -4.32 8.93
CA GLY A 36 12.96 -3.04 9.14
C GLY A 36 13.17 -2.20 7.88
N SER A 37 12.80 -2.70 6.70
CA SER A 37 12.84 -1.93 5.44
C SER A 37 11.86 -0.77 5.50
N GLU A 38 12.22 0.31 4.80
CA GLU A 38 11.62 1.62 4.95
C GLU A 38 10.96 2.05 3.65
N LEU A 39 9.71 2.53 3.72
CA LEU A 39 8.95 3.05 2.59
C LEU A 39 8.46 4.46 2.93
N LEU A 40 8.98 5.45 2.21
CA LEU A 40 8.57 6.83 2.28
C LEU A 40 7.70 7.17 1.07
N ILE A 41 6.45 7.51 1.31
CA ILE A 41 5.51 7.96 0.28
C ILE A 41 5.57 9.49 0.25
N TRP A 42 6.02 10.06 -0.86
CA TRP A 42 6.07 11.50 -1.08
C TRP A 42 4.72 12.05 -1.54
N SER A 43 4.09 11.37 -2.50
CA SER A 43 2.80 11.76 -3.06
C SER A 43 1.99 10.55 -3.50
N ALA A 44 0.66 10.72 -3.49
CA ALA A 44 -0.33 9.75 -3.97
C ALA A 44 -1.34 10.41 -4.93
N ASN A 45 -0.90 11.45 -5.64
CA ASN A 45 -1.77 12.34 -6.42
C ASN A 45 -2.45 11.58 -7.57
N SER A 46 -3.77 11.75 -7.70
CA SER A 46 -4.59 11.08 -8.72
C SER A 46 -4.38 9.55 -8.75
N GLY A 47 -4.13 8.96 -7.57
CA GLY A 47 -3.88 7.53 -7.44
C GLY A 47 -2.48 7.08 -7.88
N THR A 48 -1.59 7.98 -8.27
CA THR A 48 -0.19 7.64 -8.62
C THR A 48 0.70 7.76 -7.39
N ILE A 49 1.40 6.67 -7.03
CA ILE A 49 2.32 6.64 -5.91
C ILE A 49 3.71 7.06 -6.37
N GLN A 50 4.30 8.02 -5.66
CA GLN A 50 5.72 8.36 -5.77
C GLN A 50 6.35 8.30 -4.38
N GLY A 51 7.46 7.59 -4.27
CA GLY A 51 8.10 7.33 -2.99
C GLY A 51 9.57 6.94 -3.11
N THR A 52 10.14 6.58 -1.97
CA THR A 52 11.47 6.01 -1.83
C THR A 52 11.39 4.78 -0.94
N PHE A 53 12.09 3.72 -1.33
CA PHE A 53 12.20 2.49 -0.58
C PHE A 53 13.67 2.21 -0.26
N THR A 54 13.96 1.87 0.99
CA THR A 54 15.29 1.46 1.45
C THR A 54 15.19 0.06 2.05
N ASN A 55 15.92 -0.90 1.48
CA ASN A 55 15.93 -2.25 1.99
C ASN A 55 16.78 -2.36 3.26
N HIS A 56 16.28 -3.06 4.29
CA HIS A 56 17.07 -3.47 5.47
C HIS A 56 16.88 -4.96 5.80
N ALA A 57 16.23 -5.72 4.92
CA ALA A 57 15.98 -7.15 5.13
C ALA A 57 17.27 -7.97 5.01
N GLN A 58 17.59 -8.72 6.07
CA GLN A 58 18.69 -9.69 6.06
C GLN A 58 18.46 -10.78 5.00
N GLY A 59 19.53 -11.20 4.32
CA GLY A 59 19.48 -12.21 3.25
C GLY A 59 19.15 -11.65 1.87
N PHE A 60 18.85 -10.35 1.77
CA PHE A 60 18.65 -9.65 0.51
C PHE A 60 19.80 -8.65 0.26
N ALA A 61 20.12 -8.42 -1.01
CA ALA A 61 21.12 -7.44 -1.43
C ALA A 61 20.54 -6.00 -1.35
N CYS A 62 21.37 -5.01 -1.69
CA CYS A 62 21.00 -3.58 -1.76
C CYS A 62 20.47 -3.01 -0.43
N GLN A 63 21.05 -3.44 0.70
CA GLN A 63 20.70 -2.92 2.01
C GLN A 63 21.20 -1.47 2.20
N GLY A 64 20.39 -0.62 2.82
CA GLY A 64 20.74 0.77 3.16
C GLY A 64 20.82 1.75 1.98
N ILE A 65 20.45 1.34 0.77
CA ILE A 65 20.47 2.19 -0.42
C ILE A 65 19.04 2.61 -0.78
N PRO A 66 18.75 3.93 -0.85
CA PRO A 66 17.42 4.40 -1.23
C PRO A 66 17.19 4.25 -2.75
N TYR A 67 16.06 3.67 -3.11
CA TYR A 67 15.60 3.54 -4.50
C TYR A 67 14.21 4.15 -4.69
N PRO A 68 13.90 4.70 -5.88
CA PRO A 68 12.55 5.18 -6.17
C PRO A 68 11.51 4.06 -6.08
N ALA A 69 10.40 4.35 -5.43
CA ALA A 69 9.20 3.53 -5.41
C ALA A 69 8.12 4.21 -6.26
N ALA A 70 7.56 3.47 -7.22
CA ALA A 70 6.51 3.98 -8.10
C ALA A 70 5.35 2.98 -8.20
N GLY A 71 4.12 3.46 -8.26
CA GLY A 71 2.96 2.58 -8.18
C GLY A 71 1.63 3.27 -8.40
N SER A 72 0.55 2.55 -8.08
CA SER A 72 -0.80 3.11 -8.06
C SER A 72 -1.59 2.67 -6.84
N VAL A 73 -2.52 3.51 -6.40
CA VAL A 73 -3.51 3.24 -5.35
C VAL A 73 -4.91 3.55 -5.87
N SER A 74 -5.87 2.69 -5.53
CA SER A 74 -7.29 2.82 -5.83
C SER A 74 -8.12 2.34 -4.64
N PRO A 75 -9.46 2.45 -4.68
CA PRO A 75 -10.33 1.90 -3.63
C PRO A 75 -10.18 0.39 -3.41
N THR A 76 -9.67 -0.36 -4.41
CA THR A 76 -9.52 -1.83 -4.31
C THR A 76 -8.16 -2.26 -3.74
N GLY A 77 -7.20 -1.35 -3.60
CA GLY A 77 -5.88 -1.63 -3.06
C GLY A 77 -4.79 -0.80 -3.73
N LEU A 78 -3.55 -1.27 -3.62
CA LEU A 78 -2.39 -0.62 -4.21
C LEU A 78 -1.37 -1.63 -4.72
N TYR A 79 -0.49 -1.13 -5.57
CA TYR A 79 0.77 -1.79 -5.87
C TYR A 79 1.87 -0.75 -5.99
N PHE A 80 3.11 -1.14 -5.71
CA PHE A 80 4.29 -0.36 -6.04
C PHE A 80 5.44 -1.26 -6.46
N VAL A 81 6.36 -0.70 -7.22
CA VAL A 81 7.55 -1.36 -7.76
C VAL A 81 8.78 -0.57 -7.35
N VAL A 82 9.83 -1.30 -6.99
CA VAL A 82 11.17 -0.75 -6.71
C VAL A 82 12.17 -1.52 -7.56
N THR A 83 12.98 -0.81 -8.34
CA THR A 83 14.08 -1.38 -9.11
C THR A 83 15.40 -1.14 -8.38
N PHE A 84 16.01 -2.22 -7.89
CA PHE A 84 17.30 -2.22 -7.21
C PHE A 84 18.42 -2.32 -8.25
N ALA A 85 18.75 -1.20 -8.90
CA ALA A 85 19.62 -1.19 -10.07
C ALA A 85 21.00 -1.85 -9.83
N GLN A 86 21.63 -1.59 -8.68
CA GLN A 86 22.93 -2.19 -8.34
C GLN A 86 22.85 -3.70 -8.05
N CYS A 87 21.65 -4.23 -7.82
CA CYS A 87 21.40 -5.64 -7.52
C CYS A 87 20.68 -6.38 -8.66
N ASN A 88 20.61 -5.77 -9.85
CA ASN A 88 20.01 -6.35 -11.06
C ASN A 88 18.65 -7.03 -10.80
N SER A 89 17.83 -6.39 -9.97
CA SER A 89 16.56 -6.95 -9.51
C SER A 89 15.51 -5.87 -9.32
N PHE A 90 14.25 -6.29 -9.29
CA PHE A 90 13.15 -5.43 -8.91
C PHE A 90 12.10 -6.24 -8.17
N THR A 91 11.36 -5.57 -7.31
CA THR A 91 10.27 -6.19 -6.55
C THR A 91 8.99 -5.43 -6.77
N ARG A 92 7.90 -6.17 -6.98
CA ARG A 92 6.54 -5.62 -7.01
C ARG A 92 5.81 -6.07 -5.74
N TRP A 93 5.26 -5.12 -5.01
CA TRP A 93 4.33 -5.36 -3.90
C TRP A 93 2.90 -5.08 -4.36
N VAL A 94 1.95 -5.87 -3.89
CA VAL A 94 0.51 -5.69 -4.12
C VAL A 94 -0.20 -5.90 -2.79
N GLY A 95 -1.08 -4.97 -2.39
CA GLY A 95 -1.74 -5.04 -1.09
C GLY A 95 -2.89 -4.06 -0.91
N THR A 96 -3.26 -3.85 0.34
CA THR A 96 -4.35 -2.95 0.77
C THR A 96 -3.91 -2.11 1.95
N ILE A 97 -4.63 -1.02 2.26
CA ILE A 97 -4.41 -0.21 3.47
C ILE A 97 -5.57 -0.48 4.42
N LYS A 98 -5.26 -0.76 5.68
CA LYS A 98 -6.21 -0.99 6.77
C LYS A 98 -5.74 -0.20 7.99
N GLY A 99 -6.24 1.02 8.16
CA GLY A 99 -5.78 1.92 9.21
C GLY A 99 -4.29 2.26 9.05
N SER A 100 -3.49 1.94 10.06
CA SER A 100 -2.02 2.13 10.06
C SER A 100 -1.23 0.95 9.49
N GLN A 101 -1.89 -0.08 8.96
CA GLN A 101 -1.23 -1.25 8.39
C GLN A 101 -1.45 -1.35 6.89
N MET A 102 -0.43 -1.83 6.19
CA MET A 102 -0.44 -2.11 4.77
C MET A 102 0.10 -3.53 4.54
N PRO A 103 -0.75 -4.56 4.67
CA PRO A 103 -0.40 -5.93 4.30
C PRO A 103 -0.24 -6.07 2.79
N THR A 104 0.83 -6.73 2.37
CA THR A 104 1.20 -6.90 0.97
C THR A 104 1.74 -8.31 0.69
N SER A 105 1.53 -8.78 -0.53
CA SER A 105 2.28 -9.87 -1.14
C SER A 105 3.27 -9.28 -2.14
N TRP A 106 4.46 -9.85 -2.23
CA TRP A 106 5.47 -9.39 -3.17
C TRP A 106 6.05 -10.50 -4.04
N THR A 107 6.58 -10.09 -5.18
CA THR A 107 7.40 -10.94 -6.05
C THR A 107 8.67 -10.17 -6.41
N LEU A 108 9.82 -10.73 -6.02
CA LEU A 108 11.15 -10.29 -6.40
C LEU A 108 11.54 -11.00 -7.70
N PHE A 109 12.00 -10.24 -8.67
CA PHE A 109 12.57 -10.72 -9.93
C PHE A 109 14.05 -10.40 -9.92
N TYR A 110 14.90 -11.40 -10.11
CA TYR A 110 16.35 -11.28 -9.95
C TYR A 110 17.08 -12.29 -10.84
N VAL A 111 18.40 -12.17 -10.93
CA VAL A 111 19.28 -13.18 -11.55
C VAL A 111 19.96 -13.95 -10.43
N ASP A 112 19.85 -15.28 -10.43
CA ASP A 112 20.47 -16.13 -9.42
C ASP A 112 22.00 -16.24 -9.57
N ASN A 113 22.65 -16.94 -8.65
CA ASN A 113 24.10 -17.15 -8.66
C ASN A 113 24.61 -18.03 -9.83
N LYS A 114 23.72 -18.59 -10.65
CA LYS A 114 24.03 -19.33 -11.87
C LYS A 114 23.71 -18.52 -13.13
N GLY A 115 23.38 -17.24 -12.99
CA GLY A 115 23.04 -16.35 -14.11
C GLY A 115 21.62 -16.58 -14.66
N LYS A 116 20.75 -17.29 -13.94
CA LYS A 116 19.38 -17.60 -14.42
C LYS A 116 18.36 -16.60 -13.88
N PRO A 117 17.49 -16.02 -14.75
CA PRO A 117 16.34 -15.25 -14.32
C PRO A 117 15.44 -16.08 -13.39
N SER A 118 15.21 -15.56 -12.20
CA SER A 118 14.51 -16.23 -11.11
C SER A 118 13.49 -15.30 -10.46
N ARG A 119 12.55 -15.90 -9.72
CA ARG A 119 11.56 -15.18 -8.95
C ARG A 119 11.41 -15.76 -7.54
N LEU A 120 11.28 -14.89 -6.56
CA LEU A 120 10.99 -15.24 -5.18
C LEU A 120 9.70 -14.52 -4.75
N LYS A 121 8.86 -15.20 -3.97
CA LYS A 121 7.61 -14.65 -3.45
C LYS A 121 7.67 -14.57 -1.93
N GLY A 122 6.93 -13.62 -1.37
CA GLY A 122 6.71 -13.53 0.06
C GLY A 122 5.63 -12.52 0.40
N ALA A 123 5.58 -12.15 1.68
CA ALA A 123 4.67 -11.14 2.20
C ALA A 123 5.43 -10.09 3.03
N ASP A 124 4.86 -8.91 3.15
CA ASP A 124 5.31 -7.80 4.00
C ASP A 124 4.09 -7.17 4.67
N ILE A 125 4.21 -6.80 5.93
CA ILE A 125 3.24 -5.93 6.60
C ILE A 125 3.95 -4.64 6.96
N PHE A 126 3.67 -3.60 6.19
CA PHE A 126 4.14 -2.26 6.50
C PHE A 126 3.25 -1.64 7.59
N THR A 127 3.86 -1.10 8.63
CA THR A 127 3.19 -0.31 9.68
C THR A 127 3.59 1.15 9.54
N ARG A 128 2.61 2.04 9.52
CA ARG A 128 2.83 3.49 9.44
C ARG A 128 3.51 3.98 10.71
N VAL A 129 4.56 4.77 10.51
CA VAL A 129 5.31 5.46 11.55
C VAL A 129 4.80 6.90 11.70
N TRP A 130 4.55 7.60 10.58
CA TRP A 130 3.88 8.91 10.52
C TRP A 130 3.14 9.10 9.21
#